data_AF-A0A4Y9Z5I7-F1
#
_entry.id   AF-A0A4Y9Z5I7-F1
#
_cell.length_a   1.000
_cell.length_b   1.000
_cell.length_c   1.000
_cell.angle_alpha   90.00
_cell.angle_beta   90.00
_cell.angle_gamma   90.00
#
_symmetry.space_group_name_H-M   'P 1'
#
loop_
_entity.id
_entity.type
_entity.pdbx_description
1 polymer ?
#
loop_
_entity_poly.entity_id
_entity_poly.type
_entity_poly.pdbx_seq_one_letter_code
_entity_poly.pdbx_strand_id
1 'polypeptide(L)'
;MEPVLDPTRNPGGIDPDELFARHTVSEVRKVQQRLRVNAEAKQEELRLMVGERYRDLLQASSSIISMAASSRRVLQALDEMRDIVGSAKPPRMTRRTHAGEEDKHIQALQSLSAHLKLLLDAPEHLWRFMEHRMYLKAAWLFLTARVVHRTLLQEDEDMDQSWNDYGIDVSEQIPLVQRQWDTVSQFRSQITHKATLSLREHSTSSAEICATLLTLHILESRPLGETLSIFLAQRSKTLSVTLSSVQSESANGHANIASSEYGKTSSRARKAILREVKRNLQVALDSISHTLRAARDIFADGASGKAGMMQQALQYIQEEQASPSLPSDLQMTTQTLLNSLPSSAHFTLLPDTIRSYKPYIGAASASPSVAQDLLQQKLGNWFSRSLEAVQAAASRWLSSLETVKEVWDLRASSFAITSKLDGVESYEKSRIRSMLDALYQQQTVSVWRKALSSAEMSFQERLTAALRALQSHSNESTSDAQPVDYLFHALPLPSISQTTINASLTDAPFKRYKAGLHRQLHGRTPLLHDVLSAIEESSHSLEEHLVYSLHGYETHISPTLQVSVPA
;
A
#
# COMPACT_ATOMS: atom_id res chain seq x y z
N MET A 1 50.65 34.22 -7.46
CA MET A 1 49.31 33.83 -6.97
C MET A 1 49.53 33.23 -5.59
N GLU A 2 49.37 34.02 -4.54
CA GLU A 2 49.58 33.56 -3.15
C GLU A 2 48.54 32.50 -2.76
N PRO A 3 48.93 31.44 -2.05
CA PRO A 3 47.98 30.50 -1.50
C PRO A 3 47.27 31.14 -0.31
N VAL A 4 46.05 31.60 -0.53
CA VAL A 4 45.13 32.02 0.54
C VAL A 4 44.83 30.82 1.44
N LEU A 5 45.05 30.98 2.75
CA LEU A 5 44.71 30.01 3.78
C LEU A 5 43.22 29.64 3.70
N ASP A 6 42.94 28.36 3.45
CA ASP A 6 41.59 27.81 3.50
C ASP A 6 41.06 27.84 4.95
N PRO A 7 39.99 28.61 5.23
CA PRO A 7 39.47 28.83 6.59
C PRO A 7 38.82 27.60 7.23
N THR A 8 38.71 26.48 6.50
CA THR A 8 38.04 25.24 6.94
C THR A 8 38.98 24.17 7.51
N ARG A 9 40.30 24.34 7.40
CA ARG A 9 41.28 23.32 7.82
C ARG A 9 41.53 23.36 9.33
N ASN A 10 41.39 22.21 9.99
CA ASN A 10 41.52 22.08 11.44
C ASN A 10 42.96 22.42 11.89
N PRO A 11 43.18 23.44 12.76
CA PRO A 11 44.52 23.98 13.04
C PRO A 11 45.41 23.10 13.93
N GLY A 12 44.90 21.96 14.41
CA GLY A 12 45.63 21.04 15.30
C GLY A 12 46.60 20.07 14.62
N GLY A 13 46.70 20.09 13.28
CA GLY A 13 47.58 19.21 12.50
C GLY A 13 48.54 19.97 11.58
N ILE A 14 48.77 21.26 11.83
CA ILE A 14 49.68 22.09 11.04
C ILE A 14 51.05 22.08 11.72
N ASP A 15 52.08 21.70 10.98
CA ASP A 15 53.47 21.72 11.44
C ASP A 15 53.89 23.18 11.73
N PRO A 16 54.35 23.51 12.95
CA PRO A 16 54.74 24.87 13.30
C PRO A 16 55.77 25.47 12.34
N ASP A 17 56.72 24.67 11.84
CA ASP A 17 57.78 25.15 10.96
C ASP A 17 57.23 25.56 9.58
N GLU A 18 56.26 24.83 9.03
CA GLU A 18 55.56 25.22 7.79
C GLU A 18 54.70 26.48 7.96
N LEU A 19 54.11 26.67 9.16
CA LEU A 19 53.29 27.83 9.48
C LEU A 19 54.13 29.11 9.48
N PHE A 20 55.30 29.08 10.12
CA PHE A 20 56.23 30.21 10.18
C PHE A 20 56.89 30.51 8.83
N ALA A 21 57.13 29.50 7.99
CA ALA A 21 57.75 29.68 6.68
C ALA A 21 56.82 30.31 5.63
N ARG A 22 55.51 30.07 5.70
CA ARG A 22 54.54 30.46 4.66
C ARG A 22 53.69 31.69 5.00
N HIS A 23 53.64 32.11 6.26
CA HIS A 23 52.71 33.15 6.71
C HIS A 23 53.42 34.28 7.45
N THR A 24 52.82 35.47 7.39
CA THR A 24 53.38 36.63 8.09
C THR A 24 53.12 36.55 9.60
N VAL A 25 53.97 37.22 10.39
CA VAL A 25 53.90 37.19 11.87
C VAL A 25 52.52 37.61 12.42
N SER A 26 51.82 38.50 11.72
CA SER A 26 50.47 38.95 12.09
C SER A 26 49.41 37.87 11.87
N GLU A 27 49.54 37.06 10.83
CA GLU A 27 48.65 35.93 10.53
C GLU A 27 48.89 34.77 11.49
N VAL A 28 50.15 34.49 11.83
CA VAL A 28 50.50 33.48 12.83
C VAL A 28 49.93 33.84 14.21
N ARG A 29 49.96 35.11 14.61
CA ARG A 29 49.29 35.57 15.86
C ARG A 29 47.78 35.35 15.84
N LYS A 30 47.11 35.54 14.68
CA LYS A 30 45.68 35.24 14.54
C LYS A 30 45.39 33.74 14.66
N VAL A 31 46.24 32.90 14.07
CA VAL A 31 46.13 31.43 14.19
C VAL A 31 46.36 30.99 15.64
N GLN A 32 47.36 31.54 16.33
CA GLN A 32 47.62 31.27 17.75
C GLN A 32 46.42 31.64 18.62
N GLN A 33 45.84 32.83 18.43
CA GLN A 33 44.67 33.26 19.19
C GLN A 33 43.47 32.35 18.94
N ARG A 34 43.25 31.94 17.68
CA ARG A 34 42.20 30.99 17.32
C ARG A 34 42.42 29.61 17.95
N LEU A 35 43.66 29.13 17.99
CA LEU A 35 44.01 27.85 18.62
C LEU A 35 43.75 27.89 20.13
N ARG A 36 44.09 29.00 20.80
CA ARG A 36 43.79 29.20 22.23
C ARG A 36 42.30 29.18 22.52
N VAL A 37 41.51 29.94 21.75
CA VAL A 37 40.04 29.96 21.92
C VAL A 37 39.44 28.57 21.67
N ASN A 38 39.92 27.85 20.65
CA ASN A 38 39.46 26.48 20.38
C ASN A 38 39.88 25.50 21.48
N ALA A 39 41.06 25.67 22.08
CA ALA A 39 41.52 24.84 23.18
C ALA A 39 40.67 25.08 24.43
N GLU A 40 40.38 26.34 24.77
CA GLU A 40 39.51 26.72 25.87
C GLU A 40 38.07 26.19 25.66
N ALA A 41 37.54 26.32 24.44
CA ALA A 41 36.22 25.79 24.09
C ALA A 41 36.14 24.26 24.24
N LYS A 42 37.14 23.53 23.74
CA LYS A 42 37.20 22.07 23.90
C LYS A 42 37.40 21.64 25.35
N GLN A 43 38.15 22.41 26.12
CA GLN A 43 38.31 22.15 27.55
C GLN A 43 36.98 22.31 28.30
N GLU A 44 36.19 23.34 27.98
CA GLU A 44 34.86 23.52 28.57
C GLU A 44 33.86 22.47 28.06
N GLU A 45 33.91 22.09 26.79
CA GLU A 45 33.11 20.99 26.22
C GLU A 45 33.40 19.66 26.93
N LEU A 46 34.68 19.33 27.15
CA LEU A 46 35.08 18.16 27.92
C LEU A 46 34.61 18.24 29.37
N ARG A 47 34.69 19.42 29.99
CA ARG A 47 34.22 19.63 31.37
C ARG A 47 32.71 19.42 31.49
N LEU A 48 31.93 19.91 30.53
CA LEU A 48 30.49 19.70 30.44
C LEU A 48 30.16 18.24 30.15
N MET A 49 30.77 17.63 29.15
CA MET A 49 30.48 16.24 28.76
C MET A 49 30.84 15.24 29.87
N VAL A 50 31.96 15.46 30.56
CA VAL A 50 32.36 14.62 31.71
C VAL A 50 31.47 14.92 32.92
N GLY A 51 31.16 16.19 33.19
CA GLY A 51 30.29 16.60 34.29
C GLY A 51 28.86 16.05 34.17
N GLU A 52 28.26 16.15 32.98
CA GLU A 52 26.94 15.58 32.68
C GLU A 52 26.96 14.06 32.79
N ARG A 53 27.95 13.38 32.19
CA ARG A 53 28.03 11.91 32.28
C ARG A 53 28.24 11.39 33.71
N TYR A 54 29.07 12.05 34.53
CA TYR A 54 29.23 11.66 35.94
C TYR A 54 27.96 11.93 36.75
N ARG A 55 27.29 13.06 36.50
CA ARG A 55 26.02 13.40 37.16
C ARG A 55 24.92 12.41 36.79
N ASP A 56 24.79 12.07 35.52
CA ASP A 56 23.80 11.10 35.03
C ASP A 56 24.07 9.70 35.57
N LEU A 57 25.34 9.29 35.67
CA LEU A 57 25.71 8.00 36.25
C LEU A 57 25.40 7.92 37.76
N LEU A 58 25.61 9.02 38.49
CA LEU A 58 25.24 9.13 39.91
C LEU A 58 23.71 9.21 40.11
N GLN A 59 23.00 9.86 39.19
CA GLN A 59 21.53 9.93 39.24
C GLN A 59 20.91 8.58 38.90
N ALA A 60 21.48 7.85 37.93
CA ALA A 60 21.07 6.49 37.59
C ALA A 60 21.34 5.54 38.76
N SER A 61 22.49 5.61 39.42
CA SER A 61 22.79 4.76 40.58
C SER A 61 21.86 5.05 41.76
N SER A 62 21.56 6.33 42.03
CA SER A 62 20.57 6.74 43.03
C SER A 62 19.16 6.21 42.72
N SER A 63 18.78 6.22 41.44
CA SER A 63 17.51 5.66 40.98
C SER A 63 17.44 4.15 41.19
N ILE A 64 18.52 3.42 40.88
CA ILE A 64 18.61 1.97 41.14
C ILE A 64 18.48 1.66 42.63
N ILE A 65 19.10 2.45 43.50
CA ILE A 65 18.97 2.29 44.96
C ILE A 65 17.52 2.52 45.40
N SER A 66 16.86 3.57 44.89
CA SER A 66 15.44 3.85 45.17
C SER A 66 14.52 2.72 44.68
N MET A 67 14.78 2.20 43.48
CA MET A 67 14.05 1.06 42.93
C MET A 67 14.21 -0.18 43.80
N ALA A 68 15.44 -0.50 44.24
CA ALA A 68 15.70 -1.64 45.12
C ALA A 68 14.99 -1.48 46.48
N ALA A 69 14.99 -0.28 47.07
CA ALA A 69 14.25 0.00 48.30
C ALA A 69 12.73 -0.15 48.10
N SER A 70 12.22 0.29 46.95
CA SER A 70 10.80 0.14 46.59
C SER A 70 10.41 -1.33 46.41
N SER A 71 11.22 -2.12 45.71
CA SER A 71 10.99 -3.56 45.54
C SER A 71 10.96 -4.30 46.87
N ARG A 72 11.84 -3.96 47.83
CA ARG A 72 11.79 -4.53 49.18
C ARG A 72 10.50 -4.17 49.92
N ARG A 73 10.02 -2.92 49.81
CA ARG A 73 8.74 -2.51 50.40
C ARG A 73 7.56 -3.29 49.81
N VAL A 74 7.56 -3.54 48.50
CA VAL A 74 6.52 -4.35 47.85
C VAL A 74 6.56 -5.79 48.35
N LEU A 75 7.75 -6.40 48.47
CA LEU A 75 7.89 -7.75 49.02
C LEU A 75 7.38 -7.83 50.46
N GLN A 76 7.72 -6.84 51.29
CA GLN A 76 7.24 -6.79 52.67
C GLN A 76 5.71 -6.66 52.73
N ALA A 77 5.10 -5.81 51.91
CA ALA A 77 3.64 -5.66 51.85
C ALA A 77 2.94 -6.96 51.38
N LEU A 78 3.57 -7.73 50.49
CA LEU A 78 3.05 -9.03 50.05
C LEU A 78 3.17 -10.10 51.13
N ASP A 79 4.26 -10.11 51.89
CA ASP A 79 4.42 -11.00 53.06
C ASP A 79 3.41 -10.65 54.15
N GLU A 80 3.20 -9.36 54.44
CA GLU A 80 2.18 -8.89 55.38
C GLU A 80 0.77 -9.32 54.90
N MET A 81 0.48 -9.18 53.60
CA MET A 81 -0.78 -9.66 53.02
C MET A 81 -0.94 -11.17 53.14
N ARG A 82 0.11 -11.94 52.85
CA ARG A 82 0.11 -13.41 53.02
C ARG A 82 -0.19 -13.79 54.47
N ASP A 83 0.41 -13.10 55.43
CA ASP A 83 0.26 -13.40 56.84
C ASP A 83 -1.15 -13.03 57.33
N ILE A 84 -1.74 -11.91 56.84
CA ILE A 84 -3.14 -11.54 57.09
C ILE A 84 -4.10 -12.59 56.50
N VAL A 85 -3.89 -13.01 55.26
CA VAL A 85 -4.74 -14.02 54.60
C VAL A 85 -4.57 -15.39 55.26
N GLY A 86 -3.36 -15.74 55.70
CA GLY A 86 -3.09 -16.99 56.42
C GLY A 86 -3.66 -17.02 57.84
N SER A 87 -3.73 -15.87 58.51
CA SER A 87 -4.33 -15.72 59.86
C SER A 87 -5.85 -15.56 59.82
N ALA A 88 -6.40 -15.09 58.70
CA ALA A 88 -7.84 -15.02 58.45
C ALA A 88 -8.43 -16.43 58.27
N LYS A 89 -8.77 -17.08 59.39
CA LYS A 89 -9.61 -18.29 59.37
C LYS A 89 -10.96 -17.91 58.72
N PRO A 90 -11.45 -18.65 57.70
CA PRO A 90 -12.73 -18.32 57.08
C PRO A 90 -13.82 -18.33 58.18
N PRO A 91 -14.71 -17.32 58.22
CA PRO A 91 -15.77 -17.32 59.21
C PRO A 91 -16.60 -18.59 59.01
N ARG A 92 -16.67 -19.44 60.05
CA ARG A 92 -17.64 -20.53 60.10
C ARG A 92 -19.02 -19.89 60.10
N MET A 93 -19.63 -19.79 58.92
CA MET A 93 -21.03 -19.40 58.78
C MET A 93 -21.87 -20.40 59.56
N THR A 94 -22.49 -19.95 60.63
CA THR A 94 -23.55 -20.68 61.32
C THR A 94 -24.73 -20.78 60.36
N ARG A 95 -24.85 -21.95 59.73
CA ARG A 95 -25.91 -22.33 58.81
C ARG A 95 -27.27 -22.19 59.51
N ARG A 96 -28.01 -21.11 59.23
CA ARG A 96 -29.43 -20.98 59.56
C ARG A 96 -30.22 -21.81 58.55
N THR A 97 -30.90 -22.84 59.01
CA THR A 97 -31.50 -23.93 58.21
C THR A 97 -32.85 -23.60 57.54
N HIS A 98 -33.20 -22.32 57.38
CA HIS A 98 -34.47 -21.90 56.76
C HIS A 98 -34.34 -20.97 55.54
N ALA A 99 -33.12 -20.58 55.11
CA ALA A 99 -32.90 -19.63 54.00
C ALA A 99 -32.65 -20.30 52.63
N GLY A 100 -32.70 -21.64 52.54
CA GLY A 100 -32.27 -22.36 51.33
C GLY A 100 -33.18 -22.24 50.11
N GLU A 101 -34.44 -21.82 50.27
CA GLU A 101 -35.38 -21.61 49.15
C GLU A 101 -35.47 -20.14 48.74
N GLU A 102 -35.51 -19.20 49.71
CA GLU A 102 -35.46 -17.76 49.44
C GLU A 102 -34.14 -17.35 48.76
N ASP A 103 -33.00 -17.90 49.18
CA ASP A 103 -31.71 -17.65 48.53
C ASP A 103 -31.68 -18.18 47.09
N LYS A 104 -32.35 -19.30 46.79
CA LYS A 104 -32.47 -19.85 45.44
C LYS A 104 -33.36 -18.98 44.55
N HIS A 105 -34.46 -18.47 45.09
CA HIS A 105 -35.35 -17.55 44.36
C HIS A 105 -34.63 -16.23 44.04
N ILE A 106 -33.85 -15.68 44.98
CA ILE A 106 -33.03 -14.47 44.76
C ILE A 106 -31.95 -14.74 43.70
N GLN A 107 -31.28 -15.90 43.74
CA GLN A 107 -30.30 -16.29 42.72
C GLN A 107 -30.94 -16.45 41.33
N ALA A 108 -32.15 -17.04 41.25
CA ALA A 108 -32.91 -17.13 40.02
C ALA A 108 -33.26 -15.74 39.47
N LEU A 109 -33.75 -14.82 40.31
CA LEU A 109 -34.03 -13.44 39.91
C LEU A 109 -32.78 -12.68 39.44
N GLN A 110 -31.63 -12.89 40.11
CA GLN A 110 -30.34 -12.30 39.70
C GLN A 110 -29.88 -12.85 38.35
N SER A 111 -30.03 -14.15 38.12
CA SER A 111 -29.72 -14.78 36.84
C SER A 111 -30.65 -14.25 35.74
N LEU A 112 -31.96 -14.20 35.99
CA LEU A 112 -32.95 -13.63 35.06
C LEU A 112 -32.62 -12.17 34.71
N SER A 113 -32.25 -11.37 35.70
CA SER A 113 -31.81 -9.99 35.52
C SER A 113 -30.58 -9.90 34.61
N ALA A 114 -29.60 -10.79 34.76
CA ALA A 114 -28.42 -10.83 33.90
C ALA A 114 -28.76 -11.19 32.44
N HIS A 115 -29.67 -12.14 32.22
CA HIS A 115 -30.17 -12.48 30.86
C HIS A 115 -30.88 -11.28 30.23
N LEU A 116 -31.79 -10.65 30.97
CA LEU A 116 -32.53 -9.47 30.50
C LEU A 116 -31.58 -8.30 30.22
N LYS A 117 -30.60 -8.08 31.09
CA LYS A 117 -29.59 -7.02 30.93
C LYS A 117 -28.77 -7.20 29.66
N LEU A 118 -28.31 -8.42 29.36
CA LEU A 118 -27.56 -8.67 28.13
C LEU A 118 -28.42 -8.41 26.88
N LEU A 119 -29.68 -8.84 26.89
CA LEU A 119 -30.59 -8.64 25.77
C LEU A 119 -30.91 -7.16 25.54
N LEU A 120 -31.07 -6.38 26.61
CA LEU A 120 -31.32 -4.94 26.55
C LEU A 120 -30.09 -4.14 26.08
N ASP A 121 -28.89 -4.55 26.47
CA ASP A 121 -27.64 -3.88 26.09
C ASP A 121 -27.18 -4.28 24.66
N ALA A 122 -27.68 -5.40 24.12
CA ALA A 122 -27.22 -5.96 22.85
C ALA A 122 -27.36 -4.99 21.65
N PRO A 123 -28.49 -4.31 21.40
CA PRO A 123 -28.63 -3.40 20.24
C PRO A 123 -27.57 -2.29 20.20
N GLU A 124 -27.25 -1.68 21.35
CA GLU A 124 -26.26 -0.60 21.43
C GLU A 124 -24.86 -1.12 21.11
N HIS A 125 -24.48 -2.25 21.70
CA HIS A 125 -23.17 -2.85 21.47
C HIS A 125 -23.01 -3.41 20.06
N LEU A 126 -24.07 -3.99 19.48
CA LEU A 126 -24.07 -4.42 18.08
C LEU A 126 -23.82 -3.25 17.14
N TRP A 127 -24.46 -2.10 17.38
CA TRP A 127 -24.24 -0.90 16.57
C TRP A 127 -22.80 -0.38 16.69
N ARG A 128 -22.28 -0.29 17.92
CA ARG A 128 -20.88 0.10 18.19
C ARG A 128 -19.87 -0.81 17.50
N PHE A 129 -20.05 -2.12 17.60
CA PHE A 129 -19.14 -3.08 16.95
C PHE A 129 -19.20 -2.98 15.42
N MET A 130 -20.38 -2.74 14.82
CA MET A 130 -20.47 -2.52 13.38
C MET A 130 -19.81 -1.22 12.92
N GLU A 131 -19.90 -0.14 13.70
CA GLU A 131 -19.26 1.14 13.38
C GLU A 131 -17.73 1.03 13.43
N HIS A 132 -17.21 0.30 14.42
CA HIS A 132 -15.78 -0.02 14.53
C HIS A 132 -15.31 -1.18 13.65
N ARG A 133 -16.17 -1.71 12.75
CA ARG A 133 -15.86 -2.81 11.82
C ARG A 133 -15.45 -4.12 12.48
N MET A 134 -15.78 -4.30 13.77
CA MET A 134 -15.55 -5.52 14.52
C MET A 134 -16.71 -6.51 14.29
N TYR A 135 -16.86 -6.96 13.03
CA TYR A 135 -18.00 -7.79 12.62
C TYR A 135 -18.05 -9.15 13.33
N LEU A 136 -16.89 -9.73 13.67
CA LEU A 136 -16.83 -11.00 14.41
C LEU A 136 -17.41 -10.86 15.82
N LYS A 137 -17.06 -9.78 16.53
CA LYS A 137 -17.64 -9.47 17.85
C LYS A 137 -19.15 -9.22 17.75
N ALA A 138 -19.58 -8.49 16.71
CA ALA A 138 -21.00 -8.24 16.47
C ALA A 138 -21.79 -9.55 16.22
N ALA A 139 -21.28 -10.42 15.35
CA ALA A 139 -21.93 -11.70 15.06
C ALA A 139 -21.94 -12.63 16.28
N TRP A 140 -20.86 -12.64 17.05
CA TRP A 140 -20.78 -13.44 18.28
C TRP A 140 -21.77 -12.95 19.34
N LEU A 141 -21.83 -11.64 19.60
CA LEU A 141 -22.82 -11.05 20.52
C LEU A 141 -24.25 -11.32 20.04
N PHE A 142 -24.52 -11.23 18.74
CA PHE A 142 -25.83 -11.57 18.18
C PHE A 142 -26.21 -13.03 18.47
N LEU A 143 -25.28 -13.97 18.27
CA LEU A 143 -25.53 -15.37 18.55
C LEU A 143 -25.70 -15.65 20.05
N THR A 144 -24.90 -15.03 20.92
CA THR A 144 -25.07 -15.13 22.37
C THR A 144 -26.42 -14.54 22.79
N ALA A 145 -26.83 -13.39 22.24
CA ALA A 145 -28.13 -12.79 22.51
C ALA A 145 -29.29 -13.68 22.04
N ARG A 146 -29.12 -14.42 20.93
CA ARG A 146 -30.08 -15.43 20.47
C ARG A 146 -30.24 -16.58 21.46
N VAL A 147 -29.13 -17.10 22.00
CA VAL A 147 -29.18 -18.15 23.01
C VAL A 147 -29.82 -17.64 24.30
N VAL A 148 -29.50 -16.42 24.71
CA VAL A 148 -30.16 -15.77 25.86
C VAL A 148 -31.67 -15.60 25.63
N HIS A 149 -32.09 -15.19 24.44
CA HIS A 149 -33.53 -15.12 24.10
C HIS A 149 -34.20 -16.50 24.14
N ARG A 150 -33.55 -17.53 23.59
CA ARG A 150 -34.07 -18.91 23.59
C ARG A 150 -34.18 -19.51 25.00
N THR A 151 -33.18 -19.27 25.85
CA THR A 151 -33.17 -19.70 27.26
C THR A 151 -34.19 -18.94 28.11
N LEU A 152 -34.49 -17.69 27.77
CA LEU A 152 -35.59 -16.93 28.38
C LEU A 152 -36.97 -17.48 28.00
N LEU A 153 -37.14 -17.99 26.77
CA LEU A 153 -38.40 -18.56 26.26
C LEU A 153 -38.53 -20.08 26.47
N GLN A 154 -37.53 -20.75 27.03
CA GLN A 154 -37.52 -22.19 27.31
C GLN A 154 -37.82 -23.10 26.11
N GLU A 155 -37.17 -22.86 24.97
CA GLU A 155 -37.25 -23.80 23.84
C GLU A 155 -36.25 -24.98 23.94
N ASP A 156 -35.55 -25.16 25.06
CA ASP A 156 -34.62 -26.27 25.30
C ASP A 156 -35.12 -27.11 26.49
N GLU A 157 -35.62 -28.31 26.20
CA GLU A 157 -36.21 -29.27 27.16
C GLU A 157 -35.19 -29.84 28.18
N ASP A 158 -33.89 -29.56 28.01
CA ASP A 158 -32.78 -30.18 28.75
C ASP A 158 -32.21 -29.33 29.90
N MET A 159 -32.81 -28.18 30.26
CA MET A 159 -32.32 -27.34 31.36
C MET A 159 -33.12 -27.60 32.65
N ASP A 160 -32.46 -28.22 33.64
CA ASP A 160 -32.98 -28.60 34.98
C ASP A 160 -33.54 -27.44 35.86
N GLN A 161 -33.67 -26.22 35.32
CA GLN A 161 -34.10 -25.02 36.04
C GLN A 161 -35.06 -24.22 35.16
N SER A 162 -36.35 -24.57 35.19
CA SER A 162 -37.36 -23.77 34.54
C SER A 162 -37.65 -22.54 35.42
N TRP A 163 -37.65 -21.34 34.84
CA TRP A 163 -38.21 -20.12 35.46
C TRP A 163 -39.62 -20.34 36.03
N ASN A 164 -40.38 -21.27 35.45
CA ASN A 164 -41.71 -21.68 35.91
C ASN A 164 -41.65 -22.42 37.26
N ASP A 165 -40.55 -23.10 37.59
CA ASP A 165 -40.32 -23.72 38.92
C ASP A 165 -40.26 -22.66 40.02
N TYR A 166 -39.95 -21.41 39.64
CA TYR A 166 -39.95 -20.24 40.51
C TYR A 166 -41.19 -19.34 40.34
N GLY A 167 -42.20 -19.79 39.57
CA GLY A 167 -43.45 -19.06 39.31
C GLY A 167 -43.33 -17.89 38.33
N ILE A 168 -42.25 -17.83 37.55
CA ILE A 168 -41.96 -16.73 36.62
C ILE A 168 -42.22 -17.20 35.19
N ASP A 169 -43.34 -16.78 34.61
CA ASP A 169 -43.57 -16.90 33.17
C ASP A 169 -43.02 -15.65 32.47
N VAL A 170 -41.86 -15.80 31.84
CA VAL A 170 -41.15 -14.72 31.15
C VAL A 170 -41.95 -14.19 29.95
N SER A 171 -42.73 -15.05 29.27
CA SER A 171 -43.49 -14.68 28.07
C SER A 171 -44.69 -13.79 28.43
N GLU A 172 -45.41 -14.13 29.50
CA GLU A 172 -46.58 -13.36 29.96
C GLU A 172 -46.17 -12.13 30.78
N GLN A 173 -45.17 -12.25 31.66
CA GLN A 173 -44.81 -11.19 32.61
C GLN A 173 -43.83 -10.16 32.01
N ILE A 174 -43.07 -10.52 30.97
CA ILE A 174 -42.02 -9.67 30.39
C ILE A 174 -42.12 -9.62 28.86
N PRO A 175 -43.21 -9.05 28.29
CA PRO A 175 -43.37 -8.89 26.84
C PRO A 175 -42.28 -8.02 26.20
N LEU A 176 -41.55 -7.26 27.01
CA LEU A 176 -40.38 -6.50 26.59
C LEU A 176 -39.30 -7.39 25.94
N VAL A 177 -39.14 -8.65 26.39
CA VAL A 177 -38.15 -9.59 25.83
C VAL A 177 -38.37 -9.80 24.33
N GLN A 178 -39.61 -10.06 23.93
CA GLN A 178 -39.95 -10.27 22.51
C GLN A 178 -39.73 -9.01 21.69
N ARG A 179 -40.18 -7.85 22.20
CA ARG A 179 -39.98 -6.56 21.52
C ARG A 179 -38.50 -6.25 21.30
N GLN A 180 -37.65 -6.53 22.29
CA GLN A 180 -36.21 -6.30 22.17
C GLN A 180 -35.56 -7.29 21.21
N TRP A 181 -35.96 -8.56 21.26
CA TRP A 181 -35.50 -9.53 20.27
C TRP A 181 -35.88 -9.15 18.82
N ASP A 182 -37.06 -8.60 18.58
CA ASP A 182 -37.47 -8.12 17.26
C ASP A 182 -36.54 -7.01 16.73
N THR A 183 -35.94 -6.21 17.61
CA THR A 183 -34.90 -5.24 17.23
C THR A 183 -33.53 -5.90 17.00
N VAL A 184 -33.13 -6.85 17.85
CA VAL A 184 -31.85 -7.56 17.75
C VAL A 184 -31.81 -8.45 16.51
N SER A 185 -32.91 -9.12 16.17
CA SER A 185 -33.03 -10.04 15.04
C SER A 185 -32.73 -9.37 13.69
N GLN A 186 -33.06 -8.08 13.55
CA GLN A 186 -32.78 -7.28 12.34
C GLN A 186 -31.29 -7.06 12.10
N PHE A 187 -30.44 -7.15 13.13
CA PHE A 187 -28.99 -6.95 12.97
C PHE A 187 -28.33 -8.07 12.19
N ARG A 188 -28.92 -9.27 12.11
CA ARG A 188 -28.35 -10.38 11.33
C ARG A 188 -28.07 -9.97 9.88
N SER A 189 -29.09 -9.44 9.19
CA SER A 189 -28.97 -9.03 7.79
C SER A 189 -28.02 -7.84 7.62
N GLN A 190 -28.02 -6.90 8.58
CA GLN A 190 -27.14 -5.73 8.56
C GLN A 190 -25.67 -6.12 8.73
N ILE A 191 -25.36 -7.01 9.66
CA ILE A 191 -24.01 -7.53 9.89
C ILE A 191 -23.52 -8.26 8.64
N THR A 192 -24.32 -9.19 8.08
CA THR A 192 -23.97 -9.91 6.84
C THR A 192 -23.72 -8.94 5.68
N HIS A 193 -24.59 -7.95 5.50
CA HIS A 193 -24.46 -6.97 4.42
C HIS A 193 -23.20 -6.09 4.58
N LYS A 194 -23.00 -5.49 5.75
CA LYS A 194 -21.84 -4.63 6.02
C LYS A 194 -20.52 -5.43 5.97
N ALA A 195 -20.49 -6.65 6.50
CA ALA A 195 -19.32 -7.53 6.41
C ALA A 195 -19.01 -7.93 4.96
N THR A 196 -20.03 -8.18 4.12
CA THR A 196 -19.81 -8.46 2.69
C THR A 196 -19.27 -7.24 1.95
N LEU A 197 -19.73 -6.03 2.30
CA LEU A 197 -19.23 -4.79 1.71
C LEU A 197 -17.80 -4.47 2.15
N SER A 198 -17.42 -4.74 3.40
CA SER A 198 -16.06 -4.47 3.88
C SER A 198 -14.98 -5.28 3.15
N LEU A 199 -15.32 -6.48 2.64
CA LEU A 199 -14.43 -7.29 1.79
C LEU A 199 -14.00 -6.59 0.49
N ARG A 200 -14.67 -5.51 0.09
CA ARG A 200 -14.29 -4.72 -1.09
C ARG A 200 -13.05 -3.86 -0.86
N GLU A 201 -12.73 -3.51 0.37
CA GLU A 201 -11.67 -2.54 0.68
C GLU A 201 -10.27 -3.15 0.62
N HIS A 202 -9.34 -2.49 -0.08
CA HIS A 202 -8.00 -3.01 -0.36
C HIS A 202 -6.96 -2.72 0.74
N SER A 203 -7.31 -1.98 1.78
CA SER A 203 -6.40 -1.59 2.88
C SER A 203 -6.53 -2.45 4.14
N THR A 204 -7.38 -3.47 4.12
CA THR A 204 -7.70 -4.30 5.29
C THR A 204 -6.62 -5.36 5.54
N SER A 205 -6.31 -5.62 6.80
CA SER A 205 -5.33 -6.66 7.19
C SER A 205 -5.85 -8.08 6.92
N SER A 206 -4.95 -9.06 6.73
CA SER A 206 -5.34 -10.47 6.56
C SER A 206 -6.16 -10.99 7.77
N ALA A 207 -5.89 -10.49 8.98
CA ALA A 207 -6.61 -10.86 10.21
C ALA A 207 -8.06 -10.36 10.21
N GLU A 208 -8.30 -9.10 9.84
CA GLU A 208 -9.65 -8.52 9.74
C GLU A 208 -10.45 -9.16 8.58
N ILE A 209 -9.79 -9.49 7.47
CA ILE A 209 -10.41 -10.26 6.38
C ILE A 209 -10.79 -11.66 6.90
N CYS A 210 -9.92 -12.33 7.65
CA CYS A 210 -10.25 -13.61 8.28
C CYS A 210 -11.46 -13.48 9.22
N ALA A 211 -11.50 -12.45 10.07
CA ALA A 211 -12.59 -12.21 11.01
C ALA A 211 -13.93 -11.94 10.30
N THR A 212 -13.91 -11.18 9.20
CA THR A 212 -15.11 -10.93 8.37
C THR A 212 -15.59 -12.18 7.65
N LEU A 213 -14.69 -12.99 7.10
CA LEU A 213 -15.05 -14.27 6.48
C LEU A 213 -15.59 -15.27 7.50
N LEU A 214 -15.00 -15.32 8.70
CA LEU A 214 -15.48 -16.14 9.81
C LEU A 214 -16.86 -15.68 10.29
N THR A 215 -17.12 -14.37 10.28
CA THR A 215 -18.45 -13.81 10.55
C THR A 215 -19.50 -14.36 9.57
N LEU A 216 -19.20 -14.34 8.27
CA LEU A 216 -20.10 -14.87 7.24
C LEU A 216 -20.30 -16.38 7.40
N HIS A 217 -19.23 -17.11 7.72
CA HIS A 217 -19.29 -18.56 7.96
C HIS A 217 -20.21 -18.91 9.14
N ILE A 218 -20.01 -18.25 10.29
CA ILE A 218 -20.73 -18.55 11.53
C ILE A 218 -22.20 -18.08 11.46
N LEU A 219 -22.48 -16.90 10.88
CA LEU A 219 -23.82 -16.30 10.89
C LEU A 219 -24.76 -16.86 9.81
N GLU A 220 -24.21 -17.20 8.64
CA GLU A 220 -24.97 -17.72 7.50
C GLU A 220 -24.80 -19.24 7.31
N SER A 221 -23.95 -19.89 8.13
CA SER A 221 -23.65 -21.33 8.04
C SER A 221 -23.10 -21.77 6.68
N ARG A 222 -22.43 -20.87 5.95
CA ARG A 222 -21.91 -21.13 4.59
C ARG A 222 -20.60 -21.92 4.64
N PRO A 223 -20.37 -22.87 3.72
CA PRO A 223 -19.10 -23.59 3.67
C PRO A 223 -17.93 -22.65 3.33
N LEU A 224 -16.75 -22.94 3.86
CA LEU A 224 -15.55 -22.09 3.67
C LEU A 224 -15.20 -21.85 2.20
N GLY A 225 -15.44 -22.85 1.33
CA GLY A 225 -15.25 -22.72 -0.10
C GLY A 225 -16.16 -21.68 -0.75
N GLU A 226 -17.40 -21.51 -0.29
CA GLU A 226 -18.30 -20.45 -0.77
C GLU A 226 -17.90 -19.09 -0.23
N THR A 227 -17.50 -19.01 1.04
CA THR A 227 -16.98 -17.79 1.66
C THR A 227 -15.77 -17.24 0.89
N LEU A 228 -14.86 -18.12 0.45
CA LEU A 228 -13.76 -17.77 -0.46
C LEU A 228 -14.26 -17.25 -1.81
N SER A 229 -15.28 -17.89 -2.41
CA SER A 229 -15.86 -17.39 -3.68
C SER A 229 -16.46 -15.99 -3.53
N ILE A 230 -17.14 -15.71 -2.41
CA ILE A 230 -17.71 -14.39 -2.12
C ILE A 230 -16.60 -13.35 -1.99
N PHE A 231 -15.54 -13.67 -1.25
CA PHE A 231 -14.37 -12.80 -1.14
C PHE A 231 -13.80 -12.43 -2.51
N LEU A 232 -13.48 -13.44 -3.33
CA LEU A 232 -12.92 -13.24 -4.66
C LEU A 232 -13.87 -12.45 -5.58
N ALA A 233 -15.18 -12.69 -5.50
CA ALA A 233 -16.17 -11.94 -6.26
C ALA A 233 -16.25 -10.46 -5.84
N GLN A 234 -16.22 -10.16 -4.54
CA GLN A 234 -16.18 -8.77 -4.07
C GLN A 234 -14.89 -8.06 -4.51
N ARG A 235 -13.74 -8.76 -4.47
CA ARG A 235 -12.45 -8.26 -4.94
C ARG A 235 -12.43 -8.00 -6.44
N SER A 236 -13.02 -8.89 -7.25
CA SER A 236 -13.20 -8.66 -8.69
C SER A 236 -14.06 -7.41 -8.95
N LYS A 237 -15.12 -7.20 -8.16
CA LYS A 237 -15.97 -6.01 -8.31
C LYS A 237 -15.20 -4.73 -7.99
N THR A 238 -14.44 -4.69 -6.89
CA THR A 238 -13.57 -3.55 -6.57
C THR A 238 -12.56 -3.29 -7.69
N LEU A 239 -11.88 -4.34 -8.17
CA LEU A 239 -10.93 -4.22 -9.27
C LEU A 239 -11.60 -3.67 -10.53
N SER A 240 -12.79 -4.14 -10.89
CA SER A 240 -13.51 -3.61 -12.06
C SER A 240 -13.87 -2.13 -11.92
N VAL A 241 -14.19 -1.67 -10.71
CA VAL A 241 -14.50 -0.27 -10.39
C VAL A 241 -13.24 0.58 -10.41
N THR A 242 -12.12 0.11 -9.87
CA THR A 242 -10.85 0.86 -9.93
C THR A 242 -10.35 0.98 -11.37
N LEU A 243 -10.50 -0.08 -12.18
CA LEU A 243 -10.14 -0.04 -13.60
C LEU A 243 -11.04 0.90 -14.44
N SER A 244 -12.30 1.10 -14.05
CA SER A 244 -13.25 1.97 -14.77
C SER A 244 -13.25 3.42 -14.27
N SER A 245 -13.11 3.65 -12.95
CA SER A 245 -13.10 5.00 -12.33
C SER A 245 -11.99 5.90 -12.87
N VAL A 246 -10.89 5.31 -13.31
CA VAL A 246 -9.76 6.00 -13.97
C VAL A 246 -10.17 6.69 -15.27
N GLN A 247 -11.32 6.35 -15.86
CA GLN A 247 -11.86 7.05 -17.04
C GLN A 247 -12.55 8.37 -16.68
N SER A 248 -13.08 8.50 -15.46
CA SER A 248 -13.90 9.66 -15.04
C SER A 248 -13.08 10.84 -14.53
N GLU A 249 -11.92 10.59 -13.88
CA GLU A 249 -11.09 11.68 -13.37
C GLU A 249 -10.41 12.48 -14.50
N SER A 250 -10.25 11.86 -15.68
CA SER A 250 -9.78 12.59 -16.87
C SER A 250 -10.85 13.52 -17.48
N ALA A 251 -12.12 13.41 -17.06
CA ALA A 251 -13.24 14.21 -17.58
C ALA A 251 -13.66 15.37 -16.66
N ASN A 252 -13.38 15.31 -15.34
CA ASN A 252 -14.03 16.18 -14.35
C ASN A 252 -13.11 17.07 -13.49
N GLY A 253 -11.85 17.33 -13.84
CA GLY A 253 -11.08 18.33 -13.09
C GLY A 253 -9.67 18.60 -13.58
N HIS A 254 -9.41 19.87 -13.96
CA HIS A 254 -8.13 20.48 -14.36
C HIS A 254 -7.64 20.27 -15.80
N ALA A 255 -8.50 20.59 -16.77
CA ALA A 255 -8.06 21.22 -18.01
C ALA A 255 -8.06 22.76 -17.88
N ASN A 256 -7.18 23.30 -17.03
CA ASN A 256 -6.66 24.66 -17.22
C ASN A 256 -5.17 24.52 -17.55
N ILE A 257 -4.90 23.82 -18.65
CA ILE A 257 -3.61 23.91 -19.33
C ILE A 257 -3.95 24.69 -20.58
N ALA A 258 -3.62 25.98 -20.53
CA ALA A 258 -3.70 26.88 -21.67
C ALA A 258 -3.22 26.13 -22.91
N SER A 259 -4.13 25.94 -23.86
CA SER A 259 -3.81 25.65 -25.25
C SER A 259 -2.95 26.80 -25.73
N SER A 260 -1.63 26.67 -25.60
CA SER A 260 -0.69 27.46 -26.38
C SER A 260 -0.96 27.11 -27.83
N GLU A 261 -1.26 28.13 -28.65
CA GLU A 261 -1.55 28.09 -30.09
C GLU A 261 -0.46 27.43 -30.97
N TYR A 262 0.50 26.73 -30.40
CA TYR A 262 1.51 25.96 -31.11
C TYR A 262 1.69 24.58 -30.48
N GLY A 263 0.76 23.65 -30.77
CA GLY A 263 0.95 22.20 -30.97
C GLY A 263 1.77 21.33 -30.00
N LYS A 264 2.32 21.83 -28.89
CA LYS A 264 3.15 21.04 -27.95
C LYS A 264 2.55 21.11 -26.55
N THR A 265 1.98 20.00 -26.08
CA THR A 265 1.56 19.85 -24.68
C THR A 265 2.76 20.13 -23.77
N SER A 266 2.59 20.99 -22.76
CA SER A 266 3.66 21.32 -21.81
C SER A 266 4.27 20.05 -21.20
N SER A 267 5.61 19.98 -21.10
CA SER A 267 6.35 18.86 -20.45
C SER A 267 5.79 18.50 -19.07
N ARG A 268 5.23 19.48 -18.35
CA ARG A 268 4.58 19.28 -17.04
C ARG A 268 3.27 18.47 -17.14
N ALA A 269 2.46 18.73 -18.16
CA ALA A 269 1.23 17.98 -18.44
C ALA A 269 1.56 16.52 -18.75
N ARG A 270 2.59 16.32 -19.59
CA ARG A 270 3.06 14.99 -19.98
C ARG A 270 3.54 14.16 -18.80
N LYS A 271 4.34 14.76 -17.91
CA LYS A 271 4.77 14.14 -16.65
C LYS A 271 3.59 13.82 -15.71
N ALA A 272 2.46 14.53 -15.79
CA ALA A 272 1.27 14.20 -15.01
C ALA A 272 0.61 12.92 -15.55
N ILE A 273 0.46 12.80 -16.87
CA ILE A 273 -0.08 11.60 -17.54
C ILE A 273 0.75 10.37 -17.19
N LEU A 274 2.08 10.45 -17.27
CA LEU A 274 2.96 9.32 -16.93
C LEU A 274 2.83 8.87 -15.46
N ARG A 275 2.73 9.84 -14.54
CA ARG A 275 2.52 9.54 -13.12
C ARG A 275 1.16 8.88 -12.88
N GLU A 276 0.15 9.33 -13.61
CA GLU A 276 -1.20 8.79 -13.51
C GLU A 276 -1.28 7.35 -14.03
N VAL A 277 -0.75 7.07 -15.23
CA VAL A 277 -0.67 5.70 -15.75
C VAL A 277 0.12 4.78 -14.82
N LYS A 278 1.25 5.24 -14.29
CA LYS A 278 2.05 4.50 -13.31
C LYS A 278 1.25 4.18 -12.04
N ARG A 279 0.55 5.17 -11.48
CA ARG A 279 -0.30 5.02 -10.30
C ARG A 279 -1.40 4.00 -10.54
N ASN A 280 -2.06 4.06 -11.69
CA ASN A 280 -3.17 3.16 -12.03
C ASN A 280 -2.72 1.71 -12.17
N LEU A 281 -1.59 1.48 -12.85
CA LEU A 281 -0.95 0.17 -12.88
C LEU A 281 -0.57 -0.32 -11.48
N GLN A 282 0.00 0.55 -10.66
CA GLN A 282 0.39 0.20 -9.29
C GLN A 282 -0.83 -0.22 -8.45
N VAL A 283 -1.89 0.60 -8.41
CA VAL A 283 -3.12 0.30 -7.64
C VAL A 283 -3.77 -1.00 -8.10
N ALA A 284 -3.81 -1.27 -9.41
CA ALA A 284 -4.36 -2.51 -9.95
C ALA A 284 -3.54 -3.74 -9.54
N LEU A 285 -2.22 -3.66 -9.66
CA LEU A 285 -1.31 -4.76 -9.30
C LEU A 285 -1.28 -4.99 -7.79
N ASP A 286 -1.28 -3.93 -6.98
CA ASP A 286 -1.36 -4.01 -5.52
C ASP A 286 -2.67 -4.65 -5.08
N SER A 287 -3.80 -4.33 -5.73
CA SER A 287 -5.10 -4.98 -5.46
C SER A 287 -5.08 -6.49 -5.72
N ILE A 288 -4.45 -6.92 -6.83
CA ILE A 288 -4.25 -8.34 -7.14
C ILE A 288 -3.36 -9.01 -6.07
N SER A 289 -2.23 -8.39 -5.78
CA SER A 289 -1.25 -8.87 -4.80
C SER A 289 -1.85 -9.05 -3.41
N HIS A 290 -2.55 -8.03 -2.89
CA HIS A 290 -3.21 -8.09 -1.59
C HIS A 290 -4.30 -9.16 -1.53
N THR A 291 -5.07 -9.34 -2.61
CA THR A 291 -6.12 -10.37 -2.66
C THR A 291 -5.54 -11.77 -2.61
N LEU A 292 -4.51 -12.05 -3.42
CA LEU A 292 -3.84 -13.35 -3.44
C LEU A 292 -3.15 -13.65 -2.13
N ARG A 293 -2.44 -12.67 -1.56
CA ARG A 293 -1.77 -12.78 -0.26
C ARG A 293 -2.77 -13.08 0.85
N ALA A 294 -3.83 -12.28 0.98
CA ALA A 294 -4.84 -12.48 2.02
C ALA A 294 -5.52 -13.86 1.89
N ALA A 295 -5.83 -14.31 0.67
CA ALA A 295 -6.42 -15.62 0.48
C ALA A 295 -5.47 -16.76 0.89
N ARG A 296 -4.18 -16.65 0.57
CA ARG A 296 -3.14 -17.61 0.98
C ARG A 296 -2.94 -17.58 2.50
N ASP A 297 -2.80 -16.42 3.10
CA ASP A 297 -2.63 -16.26 4.55
C ASP A 297 -3.80 -16.88 5.34
N ILE A 298 -5.03 -16.75 4.82
CA ILE A 298 -6.25 -17.19 5.50
C ILE A 298 -6.50 -18.68 5.31
N PHE A 299 -6.34 -19.20 4.09
CA PHE A 299 -6.79 -20.54 3.71
C PHE A 299 -5.68 -21.52 3.36
N ALA A 300 -4.47 -21.07 3.01
CA ALA A 300 -3.40 -21.98 2.65
C ALA A 300 -2.66 -22.49 3.90
N ASP A 301 -2.31 -23.77 3.87
CA ASP A 301 -1.40 -24.34 4.83
C ASP A 301 0.03 -23.87 4.51
N GLY A 302 0.69 -23.29 5.51
CA GLY A 302 2.05 -22.80 5.36
C GLY A 302 3.04 -23.94 5.10
N ALA A 303 4.12 -23.66 4.37
CA ALA A 303 5.16 -24.64 4.04
C ALA A 303 5.84 -25.30 5.27
N SER A 304 5.66 -24.75 6.48
CA SER A 304 6.14 -25.36 7.74
C SER A 304 5.09 -26.24 8.44
N GLY A 305 4.01 -26.62 7.77
CA GLY A 305 2.89 -27.37 8.37
C GLY A 305 2.00 -26.53 9.30
N LYS A 306 2.09 -25.19 9.22
CA LYS A 306 1.19 -24.30 9.97
C LYS A 306 -0.15 -24.22 9.25
N ALA A 307 -1.22 -24.60 9.93
CA ALA A 307 -2.59 -24.44 9.44
C ALA A 307 -2.88 -22.98 9.05
N GLY A 308 -3.69 -22.75 8.02
CA GLY A 308 -4.15 -21.40 7.64
C GLY A 308 -4.83 -20.65 8.81
N MET A 309 -4.86 -19.31 8.78
CA MET A 309 -5.43 -18.50 9.87
C MET A 309 -6.89 -18.88 10.18
N MET A 310 -7.69 -19.22 9.15
CA MET A 310 -9.08 -19.64 9.31
C MET A 310 -9.17 -20.94 10.10
N GLN A 311 -8.32 -21.92 9.78
CA GLN A 311 -8.30 -23.20 10.47
C GLN A 311 -7.84 -23.03 11.92
N GLN A 312 -6.80 -22.21 12.18
CA GLN A 312 -6.36 -21.89 13.54
C GLN A 312 -7.48 -21.19 14.35
N ALA A 313 -8.21 -20.26 13.74
CA ALA A 313 -9.33 -19.59 14.40
C ALA A 313 -10.49 -20.56 14.72
N LEU A 314 -10.85 -21.46 13.79
CA LEU A 314 -11.88 -22.48 14.03
C LEU A 314 -11.45 -23.48 15.11
N GLN A 315 -10.19 -23.91 15.10
CA GLN A 315 -9.64 -24.80 16.14
C GLN A 315 -9.64 -24.09 17.50
N TYR A 316 -9.26 -22.81 17.56
CA TYR A 316 -9.31 -22.03 18.79
C TYR A 316 -10.73 -21.92 19.35
N ILE A 317 -11.74 -21.72 18.49
CA ILE A 317 -13.15 -21.68 18.90
C ILE A 317 -13.61 -23.02 19.49
N GLN A 318 -13.09 -24.15 18.97
CA GLN A 318 -13.47 -25.49 19.42
C GLN A 318 -12.71 -25.92 20.69
N GLU A 319 -11.38 -25.77 20.71
CA GLU A 319 -10.48 -26.32 21.73
C GLU A 319 -10.08 -25.30 22.81
N GLU A 320 -10.25 -23.99 22.57
CA GLU A 320 -9.80 -22.88 23.45
C GLU A 320 -8.31 -22.93 23.82
N GLN A 321 -7.51 -23.70 23.07
CA GLN A 321 -6.07 -23.80 23.21
C GLN A 321 -5.42 -22.65 22.44
N ALA A 322 -4.81 -21.70 23.15
CA ALA A 322 -4.16 -20.55 22.53
C ALA A 322 -2.92 -20.97 21.72
N SER A 323 -2.98 -20.88 20.40
CA SER A 323 -1.78 -20.92 19.56
C SER A 323 -1.11 -19.54 19.56
N PRO A 324 0.22 -19.44 19.79
CA PRO A 324 0.93 -18.15 19.83
C PRO A 324 0.95 -17.38 18.49
N SER A 325 0.49 -18.00 17.40
CA SER A 325 0.45 -17.43 16.05
C SER A 325 -0.85 -16.72 15.68
N LEU A 326 -1.93 -16.86 16.46
CA LEU A 326 -3.22 -16.30 16.11
C LEU A 326 -3.33 -14.83 16.58
N PRO A 327 -3.65 -13.87 15.71
CA PRO A 327 -3.90 -12.47 16.08
C PRO A 327 -4.96 -12.34 17.18
N SER A 328 -4.79 -11.36 18.09
CA SER A 328 -5.70 -11.10 19.21
C SER A 328 -7.15 -10.86 18.77
N ASP A 329 -7.36 -10.31 17.58
CA ASP A 329 -8.70 -10.03 17.04
C ASP A 329 -9.50 -11.29 16.69
N LEU A 330 -8.80 -12.41 16.47
CA LEU A 330 -9.38 -13.72 16.16
C LEU A 330 -9.51 -14.63 17.40
N GLN A 331 -8.88 -14.25 18.53
CA GLN A 331 -8.98 -14.97 19.80
C GLN A 331 -10.30 -14.66 20.53
N MET A 332 -11.42 -14.95 19.88
CA MET A 332 -12.76 -14.67 20.41
C MET A 332 -13.30 -15.85 21.22
N THR A 333 -13.71 -15.57 22.46
CA THR A 333 -14.53 -16.48 23.29
C THR A 333 -15.70 -15.72 23.87
N THR A 334 -16.75 -16.43 24.27
CA THR A 334 -17.90 -15.80 24.92
C THR A 334 -17.51 -15.10 26.22
N GLN A 335 -16.57 -15.64 27.02
CA GLN A 335 -16.07 -14.93 28.19
C GLN A 335 -15.30 -13.65 27.84
N THR A 336 -14.41 -13.67 26.84
CA THR A 336 -13.69 -12.45 26.42
C THR A 336 -14.65 -11.37 25.91
N LEU A 337 -15.70 -11.77 25.21
CA LEU A 337 -16.73 -10.87 24.71
C LEU A 337 -17.52 -10.25 25.88
N LEU A 338 -18.03 -11.06 26.81
CA LEU A 338 -18.79 -10.57 27.96
C LEU A 338 -17.95 -9.68 28.89
N ASN A 339 -16.67 -9.99 29.06
CA ASN A 339 -15.74 -9.17 29.83
C ASN A 339 -15.41 -7.83 29.16
N SER A 340 -15.53 -7.74 27.83
CA SER A 340 -15.30 -6.50 27.10
C SER A 340 -16.47 -5.52 27.16
N LEU A 341 -17.64 -5.96 27.62
CA LEU A 341 -18.83 -5.12 27.75
C LEU A 341 -18.78 -4.32 29.08
N PRO A 342 -19.34 -3.09 29.12
CA PRO A 342 -19.33 -2.24 30.32
C PRO A 342 -20.07 -2.85 31.51
N SER A 343 -21.05 -3.74 31.26
CA SER A 343 -21.82 -4.43 32.30
C SER A 343 -21.18 -5.77 32.74
N SER A 344 -19.87 -5.98 32.53
CA SER A 344 -19.19 -7.27 32.74
C SER A 344 -19.43 -7.93 34.10
N ALA A 345 -19.50 -7.15 35.18
CA ALA A 345 -19.81 -7.65 36.53
C ALA A 345 -21.18 -8.36 36.61
N HIS A 346 -22.20 -7.86 35.91
CA HIS A 346 -23.54 -8.47 35.89
C HIS A 346 -23.56 -9.75 35.05
N PHE A 347 -22.73 -9.84 34.01
CA PHE A 347 -22.65 -11.02 33.16
C PHE A 347 -21.93 -12.21 33.82
N THR A 348 -21.28 -12.02 34.97
CA THR A 348 -20.79 -13.14 35.80
C THR A 348 -21.93 -13.97 36.40
N LEU A 349 -23.13 -13.39 36.53
CA LEU A 349 -24.34 -14.04 37.05
C LEU A 349 -25.09 -14.87 36.00
N LEU A 350 -24.61 -14.86 34.74
CA LEU A 350 -25.13 -15.74 33.70
C LEU A 350 -24.69 -17.19 33.96
N PRO A 351 -25.57 -18.18 33.67
CA PRO A 351 -25.23 -19.60 33.76
C PRO A 351 -23.99 -19.95 32.93
N ASP A 352 -23.26 -20.97 33.39
CA ASP A 352 -22.05 -21.43 32.69
C ASP A 352 -22.36 -21.90 31.27
N THR A 353 -23.56 -22.41 31.00
CA THR A 353 -24.02 -22.82 29.65
C THR A 353 -23.99 -21.67 28.64
N ILE A 354 -24.28 -20.43 29.06
CA ILE A 354 -24.22 -19.25 28.22
C ILE A 354 -22.80 -18.68 28.19
N ARG A 355 -22.10 -18.67 29.34
CA ARG A 355 -20.72 -18.16 29.41
C ARG A 355 -19.74 -18.99 28.59
N SER A 356 -19.95 -20.30 28.48
CA SER A 356 -19.17 -21.22 27.65
C SER A 356 -19.83 -21.51 26.30
N TYR A 357 -20.82 -20.72 25.87
CA TYR A 357 -21.49 -20.94 24.60
C TYR A 357 -20.48 -20.87 23.44
N LYS A 358 -20.57 -21.84 22.53
CA LYS A 358 -19.77 -21.91 21.31
C LYS A 358 -20.71 -21.89 20.10
N PRO A 359 -20.48 -21.01 19.11
CA PRO A 359 -21.25 -21.01 17.88
C PRO A 359 -21.21 -22.39 17.21
N TYR A 360 -22.38 -22.96 16.91
CA TYR A 360 -22.46 -24.24 16.23
C TYR A 360 -21.94 -24.14 14.79
N ILE A 361 -20.88 -24.88 14.48
CA ILE A 361 -20.34 -25.04 13.12
C ILE A 361 -20.96 -26.32 12.56
N GLY A 362 -21.92 -26.19 11.64
CA GLY A 362 -22.72 -27.34 11.16
C GLY A 362 -21.88 -28.45 10.52
N ALA A 363 -22.36 -29.70 10.64
CA ALA A 363 -21.69 -30.91 10.14
C ALA A 363 -21.39 -30.90 8.61
N ALA A 364 -22.18 -30.18 7.80
CA ALA A 364 -21.89 -29.98 6.37
C ALA A 364 -20.78 -28.94 6.09
N SER A 365 -20.47 -28.13 7.10
CA SER A 365 -19.39 -27.14 7.15
C SER A 365 -18.18 -27.65 7.96
N ALA A 366 -18.16 -28.95 8.31
CA ALA A 366 -17.22 -29.55 9.26
C ALA A 366 -15.80 -29.74 8.72
N SER A 367 -15.52 -29.46 7.46
CA SER A 367 -14.13 -29.40 7.00
C SER A 367 -13.50 -28.13 7.57
N PRO A 368 -12.55 -28.24 8.53
CA PRO A 368 -11.94 -27.07 9.18
C PRO A 368 -11.02 -26.28 8.25
N SER A 369 -10.86 -26.76 7.01
CA SER A 369 -10.03 -26.16 5.98
C SER A 369 -10.62 -26.35 4.59
N VAL A 370 -10.26 -25.45 3.67
CA VAL A 370 -10.56 -25.58 2.24
C VAL A 370 -9.51 -26.49 1.63
N ALA A 371 -9.91 -27.49 0.83
CA ALA A 371 -8.96 -28.34 0.13
C ALA A 371 -7.97 -27.49 -0.69
N GLN A 372 -6.67 -27.73 -0.52
CA GLN A 372 -5.62 -26.88 -1.10
C GLN A 372 -5.69 -26.83 -2.64
N ASP A 373 -6.09 -27.93 -3.28
CA ASP A 373 -6.31 -27.99 -4.73
C ASP A 373 -7.43 -27.04 -5.17
N LEU A 374 -8.52 -27.00 -4.40
CA LEU A 374 -9.65 -26.11 -4.68
C LEU A 374 -9.25 -24.65 -4.48
N LEU A 375 -8.43 -24.35 -3.47
CA LEU A 375 -7.87 -23.01 -3.24
C LEU A 375 -7.03 -22.58 -4.44
N GLN A 376 -6.04 -23.39 -4.84
CA GLN A 376 -5.17 -23.11 -5.98
C GLN A 376 -5.95 -22.94 -7.28
N GLN A 377 -6.95 -23.79 -7.53
CA GLN A 377 -7.82 -23.69 -8.71
C GLN A 377 -8.61 -22.37 -8.72
N LYS A 378 -9.24 -21.99 -7.59
CA LYS A 378 -10.01 -20.75 -7.50
C LYS A 378 -9.13 -19.52 -7.62
N LEU A 379 -7.95 -19.51 -6.99
CA LEU A 379 -6.99 -18.42 -7.09
C LEU A 379 -6.42 -18.29 -8.50
N GLY A 380 -6.05 -19.39 -9.15
CA GLY A 380 -5.55 -19.39 -10.53
C GLY A 380 -6.59 -18.89 -11.53
N ASN A 381 -7.85 -19.32 -11.38
CA ASN A 381 -8.96 -18.84 -12.20
C ASN A 381 -9.23 -17.34 -11.99
N TRP A 382 -9.26 -16.91 -10.73
CA TRP A 382 -9.47 -15.50 -10.38
C TRP A 382 -8.32 -14.62 -10.90
N PHE A 383 -7.07 -15.05 -10.69
CA PHE A 383 -5.88 -14.34 -11.14
C PHE A 383 -5.87 -14.17 -12.66
N SER A 384 -6.20 -15.22 -13.41
CA SER A 384 -6.28 -15.16 -14.88
C SER A 384 -7.30 -14.11 -15.35
N ARG A 385 -8.52 -14.15 -14.81
CA ARG A 385 -9.58 -13.18 -15.15
C ARG A 385 -9.22 -11.76 -14.75
N SER A 386 -8.63 -11.58 -13.57
CA SER A 386 -8.16 -10.27 -13.10
C SER A 386 -7.03 -9.73 -13.98
N LEU A 387 -6.11 -10.59 -14.42
CA LEU A 387 -5.02 -10.21 -15.31
C LEU A 387 -5.53 -9.80 -16.70
N GLU A 388 -6.52 -10.51 -17.26
CA GLU A 388 -7.19 -10.14 -18.51
C GLU A 388 -7.89 -8.77 -18.40
N ALA A 389 -8.59 -8.52 -17.28
CA ALA A 389 -9.22 -7.23 -17.03
C ALA A 389 -8.19 -6.09 -16.93
N VAL A 390 -7.09 -6.31 -16.20
CA VAL A 390 -5.98 -5.35 -16.11
C VAL A 390 -5.32 -5.15 -17.48
N GLN A 391 -5.13 -6.20 -18.28
CA GLN A 391 -4.56 -6.09 -19.62
C GLN A 391 -5.41 -5.18 -20.52
N ALA A 392 -6.74 -5.35 -20.49
CA ALA A 392 -7.67 -4.55 -21.28
C ALA A 392 -7.72 -3.07 -20.83
N ALA A 393 -7.56 -2.79 -19.53
CA ALA A 393 -7.49 -1.43 -19.01
C ALA A 393 -6.12 -0.79 -19.27
N ALA A 394 -5.05 -1.53 -19.06
CA ALA A 394 -3.67 -1.08 -19.26
C ALA A 394 -3.38 -0.76 -20.73
N SER A 395 -3.92 -1.51 -21.70
CA SER A 395 -3.78 -1.17 -23.12
C SER A 395 -4.35 0.22 -23.43
N ARG A 396 -5.46 0.60 -22.78
CA ARG A 396 -6.08 1.92 -22.92
C ARG A 396 -5.24 3.00 -22.25
N TRP A 397 -4.74 2.76 -21.04
CA TRP A 397 -3.88 3.71 -20.34
C TRP A 397 -2.56 3.95 -21.07
N LEU A 398 -1.97 2.90 -21.66
CA LEU A 398 -0.74 3.00 -22.44
C LEU A 398 -0.96 3.70 -23.79
N SER A 399 -2.18 3.71 -24.33
CA SER A 399 -2.48 4.38 -25.60
C SER A 399 -2.22 5.89 -25.59
N SER A 400 -2.20 6.52 -24.40
CA SER A 400 -1.85 7.93 -24.24
C SER A 400 -0.34 8.19 -24.36
N LEU A 401 0.51 7.16 -24.44
CA LEU A 401 1.95 7.27 -24.61
C LEU A 401 2.32 7.53 -26.07
N GLU A 402 3.06 8.60 -26.32
CA GLU A 402 3.38 9.13 -27.65
C GLU A 402 4.84 8.93 -28.02
N THR A 403 5.72 8.76 -27.02
CA THR A 403 7.16 8.60 -27.26
C THR A 403 7.67 7.26 -26.74
N VAL A 404 8.66 6.71 -27.44
CA VAL A 404 9.27 5.41 -27.09
C VAL A 404 9.94 5.48 -25.71
N LYS A 405 10.59 6.61 -25.40
CA LYS A 405 11.24 6.85 -24.10
C LYS A 405 10.29 6.67 -22.93
N GLU A 406 9.10 7.27 -23.02
CA GLU A 406 8.07 7.16 -21.98
C GLU A 406 7.58 5.72 -21.76
N VAL A 407 7.44 4.96 -22.85
CA VAL A 407 7.03 3.55 -22.81
C VAL A 407 8.08 2.72 -22.06
N TRP A 408 9.37 2.94 -22.33
CA TRP A 408 10.47 2.23 -21.67
C TRP A 408 10.67 2.63 -20.21
N ASP A 409 10.60 3.92 -19.89
CA ASP A 409 10.67 4.42 -18.50
C ASP A 409 9.56 3.80 -17.62
N LEU A 410 8.36 3.70 -18.19
CA LEU A 410 7.21 3.10 -17.53
C LEU A 410 7.35 1.57 -17.43
N ARG A 411 7.92 0.90 -18.44
CA ARG A 411 8.26 -0.53 -18.41
C ARG A 411 9.25 -0.85 -17.30
N ALA A 412 10.34 -0.11 -17.19
CA ALA A 412 11.32 -0.29 -16.12
C ALA A 412 10.67 -0.09 -14.74
N SER A 413 9.85 0.96 -14.59
CA SER A 413 9.10 1.22 -13.36
C SER A 413 8.12 0.10 -13.01
N SER A 414 7.35 -0.41 -13.98
CA SER A 414 6.34 -1.46 -13.74
C SER A 414 6.97 -2.82 -13.42
N PHE A 415 8.13 -3.14 -14.00
CA PHE A 415 8.88 -4.33 -13.64
C PHE A 415 9.46 -4.24 -12.23
N ALA A 416 9.95 -3.06 -11.84
CA ALA A 416 10.38 -2.80 -10.47
C ALA A 416 9.22 -2.92 -9.47
N ILE A 417 8.03 -2.43 -9.82
CA ILE A 417 6.81 -2.63 -9.01
C ILE A 417 6.50 -4.13 -8.89
N THR A 418 6.48 -4.85 -10.02
CA THR A 418 6.16 -6.29 -10.06
C THR A 418 7.14 -7.13 -9.23
N SER A 419 8.43 -6.77 -9.18
CA SER A 419 9.39 -7.45 -8.30
C SER A 419 9.06 -7.28 -6.81
N LYS A 420 8.56 -6.10 -6.41
CA LYS A 420 8.27 -5.73 -5.02
C LYS A 420 6.91 -6.23 -4.51
N LEU A 421 6.10 -6.87 -5.34
CA LEU A 421 4.82 -7.44 -4.91
C LEU A 421 5.08 -8.64 -3.98
N ASP A 422 4.72 -8.54 -2.70
CA ASP A 422 4.80 -9.69 -1.78
C ASP A 422 3.57 -10.60 -1.85
N GLY A 423 3.70 -11.88 -1.49
CA GLY A 423 2.58 -12.83 -1.51
C GLY A 423 2.11 -13.28 -2.90
N VAL A 424 2.82 -12.86 -3.95
CA VAL A 424 2.64 -13.32 -5.35
C VAL A 424 3.74 -14.32 -5.68
N GLU A 425 3.36 -15.46 -6.23
CA GLU A 425 4.30 -16.55 -6.54
C GLU A 425 5.18 -16.22 -7.75
N SER A 426 6.31 -16.94 -7.91
CA SER A 426 7.27 -16.69 -8.98
C SER A 426 6.66 -16.83 -10.38
N TYR A 427 5.79 -17.83 -10.58
CA TYR A 427 5.09 -18.02 -11.85
C TYR A 427 4.09 -16.88 -12.12
N GLU A 428 3.41 -16.36 -11.10
CA GLU A 428 2.46 -15.25 -11.22
C GLU A 428 3.19 -13.95 -11.57
N LYS A 429 4.32 -13.68 -10.91
CA LYS A 429 5.20 -12.55 -11.25
C LYS A 429 5.70 -12.64 -12.69
N SER A 430 6.09 -13.83 -13.15
CA SER A 430 6.51 -14.06 -14.53
C SER A 430 5.37 -13.77 -15.51
N ARG A 431 4.15 -14.22 -15.21
CA ARG A 431 2.97 -13.99 -16.07
C ARG A 431 2.56 -12.52 -16.12
N ILE A 432 2.62 -11.79 -15.00
CA ILE A 432 2.41 -10.33 -14.98
C ILE A 432 3.46 -9.64 -15.86
N ARG A 433 4.74 -9.99 -15.71
CA ARG A 433 5.82 -9.42 -16.53
C ARG A 433 5.63 -9.68 -18.01
N SER A 434 5.29 -10.91 -18.39
CA SER A 434 5.04 -11.29 -19.79
C SER A 434 3.86 -10.51 -20.38
N MET A 435 2.77 -10.36 -19.63
CA MET A 435 1.62 -9.55 -20.05
C MET A 435 2.01 -8.08 -20.24
N LEU A 436 2.71 -7.48 -19.26
CA LEU A 436 3.16 -6.10 -19.36
C LEU A 436 4.13 -5.90 -20.53
N ASP A 437 5.08 -6.82 -20.72
CA ASP A 437 6.04 -6.76 -21.83
C ASP A 437 5.35 -6.77 -23.19
N ALA A 438 4.36 -7.66 -23.38
CA ALA A 438 3.56 -7.70 -24.59
C ALA A 438 2.81 -6.38 -24.84
N LEU A 439 2.24 -5.76 -23.79
CA LEU A 439 1.57 -4.47 -23.90
C LEU A 439 2.54 -3.32 -24.26
N TYR A 440 3.71 -3.28 -23.65
CA TYR A 440 4.73 -2.26 -23.96
C TYR A 440 5.26 -2.43 -25.38
N GLN A 441 5.49 -3.66 -25.83
CA GLN A 441 5.88 -3.95 -27.22
C GLN A 441 4.79 -3.48 -28.20
N GLN A 442 3.52 -3.80 -27.94
CA GLN A 442 2.39 -3.36 -28.77
C GLN A 442 2.30 -1.84 -28.85
N GLN A 443 2.49 -1.13 -27.73
CA GLN A 443 2.47 0.34 -27.72
C GLN A 443 3.67 0.93 -28.45
N THR A 444 4.88 0.37 -28.31
CA THR A 444 6.06 0.81 -29.07
C THR A 444 5.81 0.69 -30.58
N VAL A 445 5.27 -0.44 -31.05
CA VAL A 445 4.92 -0.62 -32.47
C VAL A 445 3.89 0.42 -32.94
N SER A 446 2.89 0.73 -32.10
CA SER A 446 1.89 1.76 -32.39
C SER A 446 2.51 3.16 -32.52
N VAL A 447 3.41 3.53 -31.60
CA VAL A 447 4.15 4.80 -31.61
C VAL A 447 4.99 4.92 -32.88
N TRP A 448 5.73 3.87 -33.23
CA TRP A 448 6.56 3.85 -34.43
C TRP A 448 5.73 3.96 -35.71
N ARG A 449 4.61 3.23 -35.79
CA ARG A 449 3.70 3.33 -36.94
C ARG A 449 3.14 4.73 -37.10
N LYS A 450 2.75 5.39 -36.01
CA LYS A 450 2.29 6.79 -36.03
C LYS A 450 3.39 7.76 -36.48
N ALA A 451 4.61 7.59 -35.97
CA ALA A 451 5.76 8.41 -36.35
C ALA A 451 6.09 8.28 -37.84
N LEU A 452 6.11 7.05 -38.36
CA LEU A 452 6.33 6.77 -39.78
C LEU A 452 5.21 7.34 -40.66
N SER A 453 3.94 7.17 -40.29
CA SER A 453 2.83 7.76 -41.06
C SER A 453 2.85 9.28 -41.04
N SER A 454 3.27 9.90 -39.93
CA SER A 454 3.42 11.36 -39.84
C SER A 454 4.57 11.86 -40.72
N ALA A 455 5.67 11.11 -40.77
CA ALA A 455 6.79 11.40 -41.66
C ALA A 455 6.40 11.27 -43.13
N GLU A 456 5.65 10.23 -43.48
CA GLU A 456 5.11 10.01 -44.83
C GLU A 456 4.18 11.17 -45.24
N MET A 457 3.21 11.55 -44.39
CA MET A 457 2.31 12.67 -44.68
C MET A 457 3.08 13.99 -44.81
N SER A 458 4.01 14.28 -43.89
CA SER A 458 4.81 15.50 -43.97
C SER A 458 5.66 15.55 -45.23
N PHE A 459 6.24 14.42 -45.64
CA PHE A 459 6.98 14.31 -46.89
C PHE A 459 6.07 14.53 -48.11
N GLN A 460 4.89 13.91 -48.16
CA GLN A 460 3.93 14.11 -49.25
C GLN A 460 3.44 15.57 -49.34
N GLU A 461 3.14 16.20 -48.20
CA GLU A 461 2.76 17.62 -48.15
C GLU A 461 3.87 18.53 -48.66
N ARG A 462 5.11 18.34 -48.19
CA ARG A 462 6.26 19.16 -48.64
C ARG A 462 6.61 18.90 -50.10
N LEU A 463 6.53 17.65 -50.57
CA LEU A 463 6.77 17.29 -51.97
C LEU A 463 5.72 17.92 -52.88
N THR A 464 4.43 17.83 -52.52
CA THR A 464 3.36 18.44 -53.32
C THR A 464 3.44 19.97 -53.31
N ALA A 465 3.85 20.58 -52.20
CA ALA A 465 4.12 22.02 -52.13
C ALA A 465 5.32 22.41 -53.02
N ALA A 466 6.42 21.66 -52.99
CA ALA A 466 7.60 21.90 -53.82
C ALA A 466 7.28 21.76 -55.32
N LEU A 467 6.52 20.72 -55.71
CA LEU A 467 6.07 20.53 -57.09
C LEU A 467 5.16 21.67 -57.57
N ARG A 468 4.23 22.14 -56.73
CA ARG A 468 3.39 23.32 -57.04
C ARG A 468 4.23 24.59 -57.19
N ALA A 469 5.22 24.80 -56.33
CA ALA A 469 6.12 25.96 -56.41
C ALA A 469 6.90 25.95 -57.74
N LEU A 470 7.45 24.80 -58.14
CA LEU A 470 8.15 24.64 -59.43
C LEU A 470 7.23 24.88 -60.64
N GLN A 471 5.96 24.44 -60.58
CA GLN A 471 4.98 24.67 -61.64
C GLN A 471 4.53 26.14 -61.75
N SER A 472 4.60 26.90 -60.65
CA SER A 472 4.18 28.30 -60.61
C SER A 472 5.24 29.30 -61.10
N HIS A 473 6.45 28.84 -61.44
CA HIS A 473 7.59 29.66 -61.91
C HIS A 473 7.82 30.94 -61.07
N SER A 474 7.78 30.82 -59.74
CA SER A 474 8.10 31.95 -58.86
C SER A 474 9.59 32.28 -58.93
N ASN A 475 9.98 33.56 -58.82
CA ASN A 475 11.38 33.99 -58.91
C ASN A 475 12.32 33.29 -57.90
N GLU A 476 11.80 32.84 -56.74
CA GLU A 476 12.55 32.08 -55.74
C GLU A 476 12.88 30.64 -56.18
N SER A 477 12.06 30.05 -57.07
CA SER A 477 12.22 28.67 -57.57
C SER A 477 13.18 28.52 -58.76
N THR A 478 13.71 29.63 -59.28
CA THR A 478 14.66 29.64 -60.42
C THR A 478 15.94 28.84 -60.11
N SER A 479 16.40 28.92 -58.86
CA SER A 479 17.53 28.16 -58.32
C SER A 479 17.29 26.64 -58.29
N ASP A 480 16.04 26.22 -58.05
CA ASP A 480 15.66 24.81 -58.02
C ASP A 480 15.38 24.23 -59.42
N ALA A 481 14.90 25.06 -60.35
CA ALA A 481 14.66 24.66 -61.74
C ALA A 481 15.97 24.44 -62.55
N GLN A 482 17.08 25.06 -62.12
CA GLN A 482 18.40 24.94 -62.74
C GLN A 482 19.49 24.58 -61.71
N PRO A 483 19.66 23.29 -61.37
CA PRO A 483 20.58 22.83 -60.31
C PRO A 483 22.05 23.18 -60.57
N VAL A 484 22.44 23.29 -61.84
CA VAL A 484 23.81 23.64 -62.26
C VAL A 484 24.10 25.11 -61.99
N ASP A 485 23.13 26.00 -62.19
CA ASP A 485 23.31 27.44 -61.92
C ASP A 485 23.34 27.71 -60.40
N TYR A 486 22.60 26.92 -59.61
CA TYR A 486 22.64 26.97 -58.15
C TYR A 486 24.01 26.60 -57.55
N LEU A 487 24.74 25.67 -58.18
CA LEU A 487 26.09 25.27 -57.79
C LEU A 487 27.09 26.44 -57.87
N PHE A 488 26.88 27.36 -58.80
CA PHE A 488 27.76 28.53 -59.02
C PHE A 488 27.18 29.84 -58.46
N HIS A 489 26.01 29.79 -57.81
CA HIS A 489 25.40 30.96 -57.20
C HIS A 489 26.09 31.33 -55.89
N ALA A 490 26.52 32.59 -55.73
CA ALA A 490 27.23 33.02 -54.52
C ALA A 490 26.26 33.17 -53.33
N LEU A 491 26.46 32.39 -52.26
CA LEU A 491 25.70 32.61 -51.02
C LEU A 491 26.03 33.98 -50.42
N PRO A 492 25.04 34.67 -49.82
CA PRO A 492 25.29 35.90 -49.09
C PRO A 492 26.30 35.65 -47.97
N LEU A 493 27.38 36.43 -47.97
CA LEU A 493 28.42 36.38 -46.94
C LEU A 493 27.80 36.65 -45.56
N PRO A 494 28.26 35.97 -44.50
CA PRO A 494 27.76 36.21 -43.16
C PRO A 494 28.04 37.68 -42.78
N SER A 495 26.97 38.47 -42.66
CA SER A 495 27.08 39.91 -42.37
C SER A 495 27.44 40.09 -40.89
N ILE A 496 28.63 40.64 -40.63
CA ILE A 496 29.21 40.85 -39.30
C ILE A 496 28.60 42.09 -38.60
N SER A 497 27.71 42.81 -39.28
CA SER A 497 27.39 44.21 -38.98
C SER A 497 26.58 44.46 -37.69
N GLN A 498 26.20 43.44 -36.89
CA GLN A 498 25.46 43.65 -35.64
C GLN A 498 25.86 42.70 -34.48
N THR A 499 27.09 42.17 -34.46
CA THR A 499 27.55 41.29 -33.36
C THR A 499 28.75 41.87 -32.63
N THR A 500 28.55 42.92 -31.85
CA THR A 500 29.60 43.52 -31.01
C THR A 500 29.51 43.14 -29.52
N ILE A 501 28.61 42.24 -29.09
CA ILE A 501 28.42 42.02 -27.64
C ILE A 501 28.55 40.56 -27.13
N ASN A 502 28.42 39.50 -27.94
CA ASN A 502 28.57 38.12 -27.42
C ASN A 502 29.25 37.15 -28.42
N ALA A 503 30.37 36.55 -28.01
CA ALA A 503 31.15 35.57 -28.79
C ALA A 503 30.43 34.23 -29.06
N SER A 504 29.31 33.96 -28.38
CA SER A 504 28.47 32.77 -28.62
C SER A 504 27.44 32.95 -29.75
N LEU A 505 27.14 34.20 -30.15
CA LEU A 505 26.20 34.52 -31.23
C LEU A 505 26.90 34.63 -32.60
N THR A 506 28.22 34.71 -32.63
CA THR A 506 29.02 34.77 -33.86
C THR A 506 29.15 33.41 -34.54
N ASP A 507 29.00 32.29 -33.82
CA ASP A 507 29.21 30.95 -34.40
C ASP A 507 28.02 30.47 -35.25
N ALA A 508 26.80 30.92 -34.92
CA ALA A 508 25.57 30.54 -35.62
C ALA A 508 25.51 30.97 -37.11
N PRO A 509 25.82 32.22 -37.50
CA PRO A 509 25.82 32.63 -38.91
C PRO A 509 26.90 31.92 -39.74
N PHE A 510 28.07 31.66 -39.17
CA PHE A 510 29.14 30.91 -39.85
C PHE A 510 28.79 29.43 -40.00
N LYS A 511 28.16 28.80 -39.01
CA LYS A 511 27.62 27.42 -39.13
C LYS A 511 26.54 27.33 -40.20
N ARG A 512 25.63 28.32 -40.28
CA ARG A 512 24.61 28.40 -41.34
C ARG A 512 25.23 28.58 -42.72
N TYR A 513 26.22 29.45 -42.86
CA TYR A 513 26.95 29.65 -44.11
C TYR A 513 27.69 28.39 -44.55
N LYS A 514 28.42 27.74 -43.63
CA LYS A 514 29.09 26.43 -43.87
C LYS A 514 28.08 25.34 -44.28
N ALA A 515 26.94 25.25 -43.60
CA ALA A 515 25.89 24.30 -43.95
C ALA A 515 25.29 24.61 -45.34
N GLY A 516 25.12 25.88 -45.69
CA GLY A 516 24.68 26.32 -47.02
C GLY A 516 25.67 25.93 -48.12
N LEU A 517 26.97 26.11 -47.91
CA LEU A 517 28.03 25.67 -48.83
C LEU A 517 28.04 24.14 -49.00
N HIS A 518 27.90 23.39 -47.90
CA HIS A 518 27.80 21.92 -47.99
C HIS A 518 26.57 21.47 -48.78
N ARG A 519 25.43 22.14 -48.62
CA ARG A 519 24.19 21.87 -49.39
C ARG A 519 24.40 22.13 -50.88
N GLN A 520 25.00 23.26 -51.24
CA GLN A 520 25.36 23.57 -52.63
C GLN A 520 26.29 22.53 -53.24
N LEU A 521 27.33 22.12 -52.50
CA LEU A 521 28.31 21.14 -52.97
C LEU A 521 27.69 19.75 -53.22
N HIS A 522 26.61 19.42 -52.51
CA HIS A 522 25.82 18.20 -52.72
C HIS A 522 24.68 18.37 -53.74
N GLY A 523 24.57 19.54 -54.39
CA GLY A 523 23.47 19.85 -55.31
C GLY A 523 22.09 19.92 -54.65
N ARG A 524 22.01 20.07 -53.33
CA ARG A 524 20.75 20.19 -52.59
C ARG A 524 20.22 21.61 -52.71
N THR A 525 19.36 21.81 -53.68
CA THR A 525 18.59 23.06 -53.88
C THR A 525 17.62 23.28 -52.70
N PRO A 526 17.13 24.51 -52.45
CA PRO A 526 16.37 24.81 -51.23
C PRO A 526 15.05 24.04 -51.14
N LEU A 527 14.28 23.87 -52.23
CA LEU A 527 13.05 23.06 -52.21
C LEU A 527 13.36 21.57 -51.99
N LEU A 528 14.45 21.07 -52.58
CA LEU A 528 14.90 19.69 -52.37
C LEU A 528 15.34 19.47 -50.92
N HIS A 529 15.99 20.46 -50.31
CA HIS A 529 16.39 20.43 -48.91
C HIS A 529 15.17 20.43 -47.98
N ASP A 530 14.14 21.22 -48.26
CA ASP A 530 12.92 21.27 -47.45
C ASP A 530 12.14 19.94 -47.47
N VAL A 531 12.14 19.26 -48.61
CA VAL A 531 11.55 17.92 -48.77
C VAL A 531 12.38 16.85 -48.05
N LEU A 532 13.71 16.81 -48.29
CA LEU A 532 14.59 15.82 -47.68
C LEU A 532 14.72 15.98 -46.16
N SER A 533 14.71 17.22 -45.67
CA SER A 533 14.81 17.50 -44.24
C SER A 533 13.66 16.90 -43.43
N ALA A 534 12.46 16.72 -44.01
CA ALA A 534 11.35 16.03 -43.34
C ALA A 534 11.66 14.55 -43.06
N ILE A 535 12.28 13.87 -44.02
CA ILE A 535 12.70 12.47 -43.87
C ILE A 535 13.93 12.38 -42.96
N GLU A 536 14.89 13.29 -43.09
CA GLU A 536 16.11 13.29 -42.26
C GLU A 536 15.79 13.55 -40.78
N GLU A 537 14.90 14.51 -40.48
CA GLU A 537 14.48 14.84 -39.12
C GLU A 537 13.68 13.68 -38.48
N SER A 538 12.80 13.04 -39.24
CA SER A 538 12.07 11.86 -38.77
C SER A 538 12.97 10.64 -38.59
N SER A 539 13.94 10.43 -39.48
CA SER A 539 14.93 9.36 -39.38
C SER A 539 15.82 9.54 -38.16
N HIS A 540 16.30 10.77 -37.90
CA HIS A 540 17.11 11.08 -36.72
C HIS A 540 16.31 10.88 -35.41
N SER A 541 15.03 11.25 -35.41
CA SER A 541 14.14 10.98 -34.27
C SER A 541 13.97 9.48 -34.00
N LEU A 542 13.75 8.68 -35.06
CA LEU A 542 13.66 7.23 -34.96
C LEU A 542 14.98 6.58 -34.52
N GLU A 543 16.12 7.10 -34.99
CA GLU A 543 17.45 6.65 -34.58
C GLU A 543 17.70 6.92 -33.09
N GLU A 544 17.35 8.11 -32.60
CA GLU A 544 17.43 8.45 -31.17
C GLU A 544 16.54 7.52 -30.33
N HIS A 545 15.35 7.19 -30.82
CA HIS A 545 14.46 6.21 -30.19
C HIS A 545 15.01 4.78 -30.20
N LEU A 546 15.69 4.37 -31.28
CA LEU A 546 16.34 3.07 -31.42
C LEU A 546 17.50 2.91 -30.44
N VAL A 547 18.39 3.89 -30.38
CA VAL A 547 19.51 3.91 -29.45
C VAL A 547 19.01 3.79 -28.01
N TYR A 548 17.92 4.48 -27.67
CA TYR A 548 17.31 4.39 -26.35
C TYR A 548 16.74 3.00 -26.05
N SER A 549 16.10 2.36 -27.04
CA SER A 549 15.58 1.00 -26.90
C SER A 549 16.69 -0.06 -26.73
N LEU A 550 17.83 0.12 -27.39
CA LEU A 550 18.99 -0.76 -27.28
C LEU A 550 19.67 -0.64 -25.91
N HIS A 551 19.87 0.58 -25.40
CA HIS A 551 20.39 0.80 -24.04
C HIS A 551 19.42 0.29 -22.95
N GLY A 552 18.11 0.37 -23.20
CA GLY A 552 17.09 -0.24 -22.34
C GLY A 552 17.18 -1.77 -22.32
N TYR A 553 17.56 -2.41 -23.42
CA TYR A 553 17.78 -3.85 -23.48
C TYR A 553 19.07 -4.28 -22.77
N GLU A 554 20.18 -3.57 -22.95
CA GLU A 554 21.47 -3.90 -22.32
C GLU A 554 21.45 -3.76 -20.79
N THR A 555 20.72 -2.78 -20.25
CA THR A 555 20.59 -2.59 -18.80
C THR A 555 19.71 -3.64 -18.11
N HIS A 556 18.89 -4.39 -18.85
CA HIS A 556 18.07 -5.48 -18.32
C HIS A 556 18.75 -6.86 -18.36
N ILE A 557 19.95 -6.96 -18.94
CA ILE A 557 20.85 -8.11 -18.79
C ILE A 557 21.89 -7.76 -17.72
N SER A 558 21.53 -7.92 -16.44
CA SER A 558 22.53 -7.84 -15.37
C SER A 558 23.48 -9.04 -15.38
N PRO A 559 24.68 -8.92 -14.77
CA PRO A 559 25.89 -9.63 -15.16
C PRO A 559 25.96 -11.02 -14.53
N THR A 560 25.54 -12.03 -15.26
CA THR A 560 25.85 -13.43 -14.95
C THR A 560 26.41 -14.06 -16.19
N LEU A 561 27.70 -13.82 -16.45
CA LEU A 561 28.63 -14.67 -17.19
C LEU A 561 30.02 -14.00 -17.21
N GLN A 562 30.60 -13.75 -16.03
CA GLN A 562 32.05 -13.81 -15.91
C GLN A 562 32.40 -15.29 -15.73
N VAL A 563 32.54 -15.99 -16.86
CA VAL A 563 33.27 -17.26 -16.88
C VAL A 563 34.67 -16.93 -17.38
N SER A 564 35.62 -17.10 -16.47
CA SER A 564 37.05 -16.99 -16.65
C SER A 564 37.53 -17.73 -17.90
N VAL A 565 38.32 -17.04 -18.72
CA VAL A 565 39.26 -17.67 -19.65
C VAL A 565 40.64 -17.55 -18.98
N PRO A 566 41.32 -18.65 -18.63
CA PRO A 566 42.70 -18.59 -18.18
C PRO A 566 43.62 -18.37 -19.38
N ALA A 567 44.77 -17.74 -19.09
CA ALA A 567 45.88 -17.53 -20.00
C ALA A 567 46.47 -18.83 -20.54
#